data_AF-A0A929X9Q4-F1
#
_entry.id   AF-A0A929X9Q4-F1
#
_cell.length_a   1.000
_cell.length_b   1.000
_cell.length_c   1.000
_cell.angle_alpha   90.00
_cell.angle_beta   90.00
_cell.angle_gamma   90.00
#
_symmetry.space_group_name_H-M   'P 1'
#
loop_
_entity.id
_entity.type
_entity.pdbx_description
1 polymer ?
#
loop_
_entity_poly.entity_id
_entity_poly.type
_entity_poly.pdbx_seq_one_letter_code
_entity_poly.pdbx_strand_id
1 'polypeptide(L)'
;MLNDASGFKHIYLCAGYTDLRRGIDGLIAVVNAGFKLDPRESGSIFLFCGRRCDRIKALLYEGDGWLLCYKRFTDGKLQWPRSTSEARTLTPQQFSMSD
;
A
#
# COMPACT_ATOMS: atom_id res chain seq x y z
N MET A 1 2.13 -12.76 -1.50
CA MET A 1 2.64 -11.56 -0.80
C MET A 1 2.16 -10.26 -1.40
N LEU A 2 2.51 -9.86 -2.64
CA LEU A 2 1.91 -8.66 -3.27
C LEU A 2 1.02 -8.93 -4.50
N ASN A 3 1.24 -10.03 -5.20
CA ASN A 3 0.30 -10.50 -6.23
C ASN A 3 -0.96 -11.14 -5.62
N ASP A 4 -0.83 -11.59 -4.37
CA ASP A 4 -1.89 -12.14 -3.57
C ASP A 4 -1.71 -11.62 -2.15
N ALA A 5 -2.64 -10.75 -1.76
CA ALA A 5 -2.71 -10.10 -0.45
C ALA A 5 -3.84 -10.68 0.41
N SER A 6 -4.51 -11.75 -0.04
CA SER A 6 -5.64 -12.36 0.67
C SER A 6 -5.30 -12.88 2.08
N GLY A 7 -4.01 -13.13 2.36
CA GLY A 7 -3.53 -13.53 3.68
C GLY A 7 -3.46 -12.42 4.74
N PHE A 8 -3.70 -11.15 4.36
CA PHE A 8 -3.75 -10.03 5.31
C PHE A 8 -5.17 -9.79 5.81
N LYS A 9 -5.31 -9.60 7.13
CA LYS A 9 -6.59 -9.23 7.77
C LYS A 9 -7.03 -7.83 7.36
N HIS A 10 -6.07 -6.93 7.22
CA HIS A 10 -6.33 -5.53 6.87
C HIS A 10 -5.40 -5.09 5.75
N ILE A 11 -5.98 -4.59 4.66
CA ILE A 11 -5.25 -4.02 3.53
C ILE A 11 -5.60 -2.54 3.46
N TYR A 12 -4.64 -1.69 3.79
CA TYR A 12 -4.81 -0.24 3.77
C TYR A 12 -4.18 0.35 2.52
N LEU A 13 -4.99 1.02 1.71
CA LEU A 13 -4.53 1.77 0.54
C LEU A 13 -4.31 3.23 0.91
N CYS A 14 -3.06 3.70 0.84
CA CYS A 14 -2.77 5.12 0.98
C CYS A 14 -3.12 5.85 -0.33
N ALA A 15 -4.36 6.33 -0.43
CA ALA A 15 -4.87 7.03 -1.61
C ALA A 15 -4.04 8.29 -1.94
N GLY A 16 -4.06 8.69 -3.20
CA GLY A 16 -3.23 9.78 -3.71
C GLY A 16 -1.81 9.31 -4.02
N TYR A 17 -0.83 10.21 -3.87
CA TYR A 17 0.56 9.92 -4.18
C TYR A 17 1.42 9.97 -2.92
N THR A 18 2.25 8.94 -2.73
CA THR A 18 3.27 8.90 -1.70
C THR A 18 4.65 9.10 -2.32
N ASP A 19 5.51 9.88 -1.66
CA ASP A 19 6.93 9.92 -2.02
C ASP A 19 7.61 8.59 -1.66
N LEU A 20 7.79 7.74 -2.67
CA LEU A 20 8.38 6.41 -2.50
C LEU A 20 9.90 6.43 -2.22
N ARG A 21 10.55 7.60 -2.11
CA ARG A 21 11.93 7.70 -1.61
C ARG A 21 12.01 7.47 -0.10
N ARG A 22 10.89 7.59 0.62
CA ARG A 22 10.80 7.32 2.06
C ARG A 22 11.12 5.86 2.38
N GLY A 23 11.95 5.64 3.38
CA GLY A 23 12.18 4.34 4.01
C GLY A 23 11.07 3.98 5.01
N ILE A 24 11.32 2.99 5.87
CA ILE A 24 10.35 2.47 6.86
C ILE A 24 9.79 3.61 7.72
N ASP A 25 10.62 4.35 8.44
CA ASP A 25 10.16 5.40 9.38
C ASP A 25 9.39 6.52 8.67
N GLY A 26 9.85 6.89 7.47
CA GLY A 26 9.19 7.92 6.67
C GLY A 26 7.80 7.50 6.19
N LEU A 27 7.56 6.21 5.99
CA LEU A 27 6.26 5.65 5.63
C LEU A 27 5.38 5.38 6.85
N ILE A 28 5.95 4.96 7.98
CA ILE A 28 5.26 4.90 9.28
C ILE A 28 4.66 6.27 9.61
N ALA A 29 5.43 7.35 9.42
CA ALA A 29 4.94 8.71 9.64
C ALA A 29 3.73 9.07 8.75
N VAL A 30 3.70 8.56 7.50
CA VAL A 30 2.56 8.74 6.60
C VAL A 30 1.33 7.99 7.13
N VAL A 31 1.50 6.74 7.58
CA VAL A 31 0.40 5.94 8.17
C VAL A 31 -0.17 6.64 9.39
N ASN A 32 0.68 7.05 10.33
CA ASN A 32 0.27 7.69 11.56
C ASN A 32 -0.49 9.01 11.31
N ALA A 33 -0.03 9.81 10.34
CA ALA A 33 -0.68 11.07 9.97
C ALA A 33 -2.03 10.87 9.27
N GLY A 34 -2.14 9.85 8.41
CA GLY A 34 -3.31 9.64 7.55
C GLY A 34 -4.42 8.80 8.19
N PHE A 35 -4.06 7.74 8.92
CA PHE A 35 -5.00 6.71 9.35
C PHE A 35 -5.34 6.75 10.84
N LYS A 36 -4.50 7.38 11.69
CA LYS A 36 -4.61 7.31 13.16
C LYS A 36 -4.74 5.86 13.68
N LEU A 37 -4.12 4.91 12.98
CA LEU A 37 -4.07 3.50 13.32
C LEU A 37 -2.71 3.17 13.96
N ASP A 38 -2.63 2.05 14.70
CA ASP A 38 -1.34 1.47 15.08
C ASP A 38 -0.79 0.67 13.88
N PRO A 39 0.32 1.10 13.25
CA PRO A 39 0.88 0.39 12.11
C PRO A 39 1.47 -0.98 12.48
N ARG A 40 1.56 -1.34 13.77
CA ARG A 40 2.01 -2.65 14.26
C ARG A 40 0.90 -3.69 14.37
N GLU A 41 -0.35 -3.34 14.08
CA GLU A 41 -1.46 -4.28 14.13
C GLU A 41 -1.18 -5.52 13.27
N SER A 42 -1.13 -6.69 13.92
CA SER A 42 -0.77 -7.96 13.26
C SER A 42 -1.75 -8.31 12.14
N GLY A 43 -1.21 -8.70 10.99
CA GLY A 43 -2.00 -9.01 9.80
C GLY A 43 -2.42 -7.79 8.99
N SER A 44 -1.85 -6.61 9.27
CA SER A 44 -2.05 -5.40 8.47
C SER A 44 -0.94 -5.19 7.45
N ILE A 45 -1.33 -4.71 6.26
CA ILE A 45 -0.41 -4.25 5.22
C ILE A 45 -0.83 -2.87 4.71
N PHE A 46 0.13 -1.96 4.60
CA PHE A 46 -0.07 -0.60 4.11
C PHE A 46 0.57 -0.46 2.74
N LEU A 47 -0.22 -0.11 1.73
CA LEU A 47 0.21 -0.01 0.35
C LEU A 47 0.33 1.46 -0.07
N PHE A 48 1.44 1.78 -0.74
CA PHE A 48 1.77 3.13 -1.20
C PHE A 48 2.11 3.12 -2.68
N CYS A 49 1.62 4.11 -3.41
CA CYS A 49 1.96 4.31 -4.81
C CYS A 49 2.52 5.72 -5.06
N GLY A 50 3.53 5.79 -5.91
CA GLY A 50 4.14 7.06 -6.33
C GLY A 50 3.48 7.65 -7.56
N ARG A 51 3.91 8.86 -7.94
CA ARG A 51 3.37 9.59 -9.11
C ARG A 51 3.44 8.83 -10.43
N ARG A 52 4.47 8.00 -10.62
CA ARG A 52 4.66 7.25 -11.87
C ARG A 52 3.69 6.07 -12.03
N CYS A 53 3.04 5.63 -10.95
CA CYS A 53 2.14 4.47 -10.92
C CYS A 53 2.73 3.15 -11.45
N ASP A 54 4.04 3.09 -11.69
CA ASP A 54 4.77 1.90 -12.14
C ASP A 54 5.40 1.13 -10.96
N ARG A 55 5.15 1.58 -9.72
CA ARG A 55 5.78 1.08 -8.50
C ARG A 55 4.84 1.16 -7.31
N ILE A 56 5.03 0.21 -6.40
CA ILE A 56 4.32 0.08 -5.13
C ILE A 56 5.35 -0.23 -4.05
N LYS A 57 5.17 0.39 -2.89
CA LYS A 57 5.77 -0.07 -1.64
C LYS A 57 4.69 -0.65 -0.74
N ALA A 58 5.05 -1.67 0.02
CA ALA A 58 4.20 -2.21 1.07
C ALA A 58 4.96 -2.29 2.38
N LEU A 59 4.33 -1.80 3.44
CA LEU A 59 4.85 -1.78 4.80
C LEU A 59 4.00 -2.69 5.68
N LEU A 60 4.65 -3.54 6.47
CA LEU A 60 4.02 -4.40 7.47
C LEU A 60 4.96 -4.65 8.66
N TYR A 61 4.38 -5.01 9.79
CA TYR A 61 5.09 -5.42 11.01
C TYR A 61 4.86 -6.92 11.27
N GLU A 62 5.92 -7.68 11.51
CA GLU A 62 5.84 -9.14 11.73
C GLU A 62 6.02 -9.56 13.20
N GLY A 63 6.00 -8.60 14.13
CA GLY A 63 6.10 -8.86 15.56
C GLY A 63 7.50 -8.59 16.12
N ASP A 64 8.54 -8.87 15.35
CA ASP A 64 9.95 -8.63 15.68
C ASP A 64 10.60 -7.53 14.83
N GLY A 65 9.98 -7.15 13.72
CA GLY A 65 10.54 -6.17 12.80
C GLY A 65 9.57 -5.63 11.77
N TRP A 66 10.05 -4.62 11.05
CA TRP A 66 9.36 -4.00 9.94
C TRP A 66 9.86 -4.56 8.61
N LEU A 67 8.93 -4.96 7.76
CA LEU A 67 9.23 -5.29 6.38
C LEU A 67 8.79 -4.15 5.46
N LEU A 68 9.65 -3.84 4.49
CA LEU A 68 9.33 -2.94 3.39
C LEU A 68 9.53 -3.67 2.06
N CYS A 69 8.43 -4.09 1.45
CA CYS A 69 8.46 -4.67 0.12
C CYS A 69 8.42 -3.56 -0.94
N TYR A 70 9.16 -3.74 -2.03
CA TYR A 70 9.15 -2.85 -3.18
C TYR A 70 8.90 -3.66 -4.45
N LYS A 71 7.84 -3.31 -5.18
CA LYS A 71 7.55 -3.90 -6.49
C LYS A 71 7.55 -2.80 -7.54
N ARG A 72 8.32 -3.02 -8.60
CA ARG A 72 8.28 -2.24 -9.84
C ARG A 72 7.67 -3.11 -10.93
N PHE A 73 6.68 -2.61 -11.63
CA PHE A 73 6.13 -3.28 -12.81
C PHE A 73 7.06 -3.05 -13.99
N THR A 74 7.23 -4.08 -14.82
CA THR A 74 7.97 -3.99 -16.08
C THR A 74 7.14 -3.28 -17.14
N ASP A 75 5.82 -3.52 -17.11
CA ASP A 75 4.86 -3.01 -18.08
C ASP A 75 3.59 -2.50 -17.39
N GLY A 76 2.94 -1.52 -18.03
CA GLY A 76 1.69 -0.94 -17.53
C GLY A 76 1.84 0.03 -16.36
N LYS A 77 0.69 0.55 -15.91
CA LYS A 77 0.57 1.44 -14.75
C LYS A 77 -0.58 0.97 -13.87
N LEU A 78 -0.42 1.10 -12.57
CA LEU A 78 -1.49 0.88 -11.61
C LEU A 78 -2.60 1.93 -11.79
N GLN A 79 -3.85 1.45 -11.79
CA GLN A 79 -5.00 2.27 -11.47
C GLN A 79 -5.01 2.48 -9.95
N TRP A 80 -4.41 3.58 -9.52
CA TRP A 80 -4.30 3.91 -8.10
C TRP A 80 -5.31 5.00 -7.73
N PRO A 81 -6.15 4.80 -6.69
CA PRO A 81 -7.13 5.78 -6.29
C PRO A 81 -6.43 7.08 -5.85
N ARG A 82 -6.85 8.21 -6.42
CA ARG A 82 -6.29 9.55 -6.13
C ARG A 82 -6.92 10.20 -4.91
N SER A 83 -8.09 9.73 -4.52
CA SER A 83 -8.86 10.23 -3.40
C SER A 83 -9.39 9.08 -2.53
N THR A 84 -9.75 9.39 -1.29
CA THR A 84 -10.44 8.44 -0.40
C THR A 84 -11.79 8.02 -0.96
N SER A 85 -12.45 8.90 -1.73
CA SER A 85 -13.69 8.58 -2.45
C SER A 85 -13.45 7.51 -3.50
N GLU A 86 -12.43 7.68 -4.36
CA GLU A 86 -12.06 6.66 -5.36
C GLU A 86 -11.65 5.34 -4.70
N ALA A 87 -10.94 5.39 -3.56
CA ALA A 87 -10.51 4.19 -2.84
C ALA A 87 -11.69 3.41 -2.27
N ARG A 88 -12.79 4.07 -1.87
CA ARG A 88 -14.01 3.43 -1.36
C ARG A 88 -14.84 2.78 -2.46
N THR A 89 -14.69 3.22 -3.71
CA THR A 89 -15.38 2.64 -4.87
C THR A 89 -14.67 1.37 -5.37
N LEU A 90 -13.45 1.09 -4.90
CA LEU A 90 -12.72 -0.12 -5.26
C LEU A 90 -13.36 -1.34 -4.60
N THR A 91 -14.01 -2.19 -5.39
CA THR A 91 -14.43 -3.51 -4.92
C THR A 91 -13.22 -4.44 -4.82
N PRO A 92 -13.22 -5.48 -3.96
CA PRO A 92 -12.12 -6.45 -3.86
C PRO A 92 -11.70 -7.08 -5.22
N GLN A 93 -12.61 -7.14 -6.19
CA GLN A 93 -12.36 -7.64 -7.54
C GLN A 93 -11.57 -6.69 -8.44
N GLN A 94 -11.46 -5.40 -8.13
CA GLN A 94 -10.70 -4.43 -8.92
C GLN A 94 -9.18 -4.44 -8.63
N PHE A 95 -8.72 -5.35 -7.75
CA PHE A 95 -7.30 -5.68 -7.59
C PHE A 95 -6.76 -6.63 -8.67
N SER A 96 -7.65 -7.26 -9.45
CA SER A 96 -7.24 -7.99 -10.64
C SER A 96 -6.69 -6.99 -11.66
N MET A 97 -5.36 -6.96 -11.81
CA MET A 97 -4.72 -6.32 -12.95
C MET A 97 -5.42 -6.84 -14.21
N SER A 98 -5.99 -5.93 -15.00
CA SER A 98 -6.50 -6.27 -16.32
C SER A 98 -5.30 -6.67 -17.17
N ASP A 99 -5.36 -7.87 -17.76
CA ASP A 99 -4.38 -8.37 -18.73
C ASP A 99 -4.21 -7.43 -19.93
#